data_AF-A0A9W5Z3M6-F1
#
_entry.id   AF-A0A9W5Z3M6-F1
#
_cell.length_a   1.000
_cell.length_b   1.000
_cell.length_c   1.000
_cell.angle_alpha   90.00
_cell.angle_beta   90.00
_cell.angle_gamma   90.00
#
_symmetry.space_group_name_H-M   'P 1'
#
loop_
_entity.id
_entity.type
_entity.pdbx_description
1 polymer ?
#
loop_
_entity_poly.entity_id
_entity_poly.type
_entity_poly.pdbx_seq_one_letter_code
_entity_poly.pdbx_strand_id
1 'polypeptide(L)'
;MGLTVQEVLHSKSIKELATRVKRIDQSVVYEEQIDEPFDLSPIQKLHFMVRNEGQGHFNQSILTRLNRHIDEHDMRRAIETIIKRHSMLRSRLVKSDVEGKMRQQITEDVAGSYRWQSHSNSSRSEVDHAIANSQSCIDAFVGPVLAVDIFYENDNT
;
A
#
# COMPACT_ATOMS: atom_id res chain seq x y z
N MET A 1 0.31 24.65 10.38
CA MET A 1 -0.77 25.44 9.73
C MET A 1 -1.76 24.47 9.12
N GLY A 2 -3.05 24.76 9.17
CA GLY A 2 -4.13 23.84 8.82
C GLY A 2 -5.18 24.52 7.96
N LEU A 3 -5.73 23.74 7.03
CA LEU A 3 -6.83 24.08 6.14
C LEU A 3 -7.74 22.86 6.05
N THR A 4 -9.04 23.08 6.02
CA THR A 4 -10.03 22.06 5.73
C THR A 4 -10.27 21.97 4.21
N VAL A 5 -10.71 20.80 3.73
CA VAL A 5 -11.14 20.63 2.34
C VAL A 5 -12.25 21.62 1.98
N GLN A 6 -13.16 21.90 2.92
CA GLN A 6 -14.22 22.89 2.74
C GLN A 6 -13.65 24.29 2.47
N GLU A 7 -12.67 24.75 3.26
CA GLU A 7 -12.01 26.05 3.05
C GLU A 7 -11.30 26.13 1.69
N VAL A 8 -10.71 25.03 1.23
CA VAL A 8 -10.12 24.94 -0.12
C VAL A 8 -11.19 25.10 -1.20
N LEU A 9 -12.28 24.34 -1.13
CA LEU A 9 -13.35 24.36 -2.15
C LEU A 9 -14.12 25.69 -2.18
N HIS A 10 -14.23 26.39 -1.06
CA HIS A 10 -14.92 27.68 -0.98
C HIS A 10 -14.03 28.86 -1.35
N SER A 11 -12.72 28.65 -1.56
CA SER A 11 -11.79 29.72 -1.92
C SER A 11 -11.63 29.80 -3.43
N LYS A 12 -11.84 30.99 -4.01
CA LYS A 12 -11.73 31.19 -5.47
C LYS A 12 -10.32 31.52 -5.92
N SER A 13 -9.39 31.71 -4.98
CA SER A 13 -7.99 32.00 -5.27
C SER A 13 -7.09 31.59 -4.11
N ILE A 14 -5.80 31.45 -4.38
CA ILE A 14 -4.76 31.22 -3.35
C ILE A 14 -4.73 32.38 -2.34
N LYS A 15 -4.95 33.62 -2.81
CA LYS A 15 -4.99 34.80 -1.94
C LYS A 15 -6.12 34.70 -0.90
N GLU A 16 -7.30 34.26 -1.33
CA GLU A 16 -8.43 34.05 -0.43
C GLU A 16 -8.22 32.85 0.49
N LEU A 17 -7.62 31.76 -0.03
CA LEU A 17 -7.31 30.59 0.78
C LEU A 17 -6.31 30.92 1.89
N ALA A 18 -5.31 31.75 1.59
CA ALA A 18 -4.28 32.16 2.55
C ALA A 18 -4.88 32.87 3.78
N THR A 19 -5.98 33.63 3.62
CA THR A 19 -6.64 34.29 4.75
C THR A 19 -7.41 33.32 5.65
N ARG A 20 -7.63 32.08 5.21
CA ARG A 20 -8.37 31.04 5.95
C ARG A 20 -7.45 30.06 6.69
N VAL A 21 -6.13 30.17 6.49
CA VAL A 21 -5.14 29.28 7.13
C VAL A 21 -5.13 29.50 8.64
N LYS A 22 -5.32 28.43 9.39
CA LYS A 22 -5.25 28.45 10.85
C LYS A 22 -3.92 27.89 11.33
N ARG A 23 -3.41 28.37 12.46
CA ARG A 23 -2.31 27.69 13.13
C ARG A 23 -2.83 26.36 13.67
N ILE A 24 -2.04 25.30 13.51
CA ILE A 24 -2.31 24.03 14.18
C ILE A 24 -1.43 24.06 15.42
N ASP A 25 -2.05 24.22 16.58
CA ASP A 25 -1.32 24.33 17.86
C ASP A 25 -0.94 22.96 18.43
N GLN A 26 -1.58 21.89 17.95
CA GLN A 26 -1.29 20.52 18.35
C GLN A 26 -1.21 19.64 17.11
N SER A 27 0.01 19.27 16.75
CA SER A 27 0.21 18.20 15.77
C SER A 27 -0.26 16.91 16.41
N VAL A 28 -1.22 16.22 15.80
CA VAL A 28 -1.58 14.87 16.24
C VAL A 28 -0.42 13.97 15.81
N VAL A 29 0.46 13.64 16.76
CA VAL A 29 1.49 12.62 16.57
C VAL A 29 0.81 11.30 16.87
N TYR A 30 0.49 10.55 15.82
CA TYR A 30 0.06 9.16 15.98
C TYR A 30 1.32 8.31 16.15
N GLU A 31 1.53 7.82 17.37
CA GLU A 31 2.50 6.76 17.61
C GLU A 31 1.84 5.42 17.32
N GLU A 32 2.31 4.77 16.27
CA GLU A 32 1.88 3.42 15.92
C GLU A 32 2.59 2.43 16.85
N GLN A 33 1.82 1.58 17.52
CA GLN A 33 2.37 0.48 18.31
C GLN A 33 2.63 -0.71 17.40
N ILE A 34 3.81 -1.30 17.56
CA ILE A 34 4.27 -2.45 16.78
C ILE A 34 3.89 -3.72 17.52
N ASP A 35 3.42 -4.71 16.77
CA ASP A 35 2.97 -6.02 17.26
C ASP A 35 1.87 -5.96 18.32
N GLU A 36 1.18 -4.83 18.44
CA GLU A 36 -0.02 -4.66 19.26
C GLU A 36 -1.27 -4.71 18.38
N PRO A 37 -2.16 -5.70 18.59
CA PRO A 37 -3.41 -5.75 17.84
C PRO A 37 -4.35 -4.59 18.16
N PHE A 38 -4.88 -3.94 17.13
CA PHE A 38 -5.87 -2.88 17.19
C PHE A 38 -7.05 -3.16 16.26
N ASP A 39 -8.10 -2.36 16.41
CA ASP A 39 -9.36 -2.60 15.73
C ASP A 39 -9.29 -2.26 14.24
N LEU A 40 -10.05 -3.01 13.45
CA LEU A 40 -10.27 -2.71 12.04
C LEU A 40 -11.06 -1.40 11.87
N SER A 41 -10.70 -0.64 10.85
CA SER A 41 -11.49 0.52 10.39
C SER A 41 -12.88 0.08 9.90
N PRO A 42 -13.88 0.98 9.86
CA PRO A 42 -15.21 0.65 9.37
C PRO A 42 -15.21 0.04 7.95
N ILE A 43 -14.35 0.52 7.05
CA ILE A 43 -14.27 0.00 5.68
C ILE A 43 -13.64 -1.40 5.63
N GLN A 44 -12.65 -1.69 6.48
CA GLN A 44 -12.08 -3.04 6.59
C GLN A 44 -13.11 -4.02 7.15
N LYS A 45 -13.87 -3.63 8.19
CA LYS A 45 -14.98 -4.45 8.72
C LYS A 45 -16.01 -4.75 7.63
N LEU A 46 -16.42 -3.73 6.86
CA LEU A 46 -17.36 -3.91 5.75
C LEU A 46 -16.81 -4.86 4.69
N HIS A 47 -15.53 -4.76 4.33
CA HIS A 47 -14.90 -5.67 3.37
C HIS A 47 -15.07 -7.13 3.76
N PHE A 48 -14.75 -7.50 5.01
CA PHE A 48 -14.86 -8.89 5.50
C PHE A 48 -16.30 -9.35 5.75
N MET A 49 -17.25 -8.44 5.98
CA MET A 49 -18.66 -8.81 6.06
C MET A 49 -19.23 -9.20 4.69
N VAL A 50 -18.74 -8.57 3.62
CA VAL A 50 -19.28 -8.75 2.27
C VAL A 50 -18.53 -9.82 1.49
N ARG A 51 -17.25 -10.09 1.82
CA ARG A 51 -16.40 -11.02 1.09
C ARG A 51 -15.83 -12.09 2.01
N ASN A 52 -15.93 -13.34 1.56
CA ASN A 52 -15.16 -14.43 2.13
C ASN A 52 -13.79 -14.49 1.45
N GLU A 53 -12.75 -14.74 2.25
CA GLU A 53 -11.42 -15.06 1.74
C GLU A 53 -11.49 -16.32 0.87
N GLY A 54 -10.91 -16.25 -0.33
CA GLY A 54 -11.02 -17.30 -1.34
C GLY A 54 -12.05 -17.03 -2.45
N GLN A 55 -12.91 -16.01 -2.34
CA GLN A 55 -13.79 -15.58 -3.44
C GLN A 55 -13.07 -14.69 -4.48
N GLY A 56 -11.80 -14.98 -4.75
CA GLY A 56 -10.92 -14.19 -5.62
C GLY A 56 -10.20 -13.04 -4.92
N HIS A 57 -9.37 -12.33 -5.68
CA HIS A 57 -8.51 -11.26 -5.17
C HIS A 57 -9.20 -9.89 -5.24
N PHE A 58 -8.92 -9.01 -4.28
CA PHE A 58 -9.37 -7.61 -4.30
C PHE A 58 -8.18 -6.68 -4.19
N ASN A 59 -7.23 -6.84 -5.09
CA ASN A 59 -6.05 -6.00 -5.09
C ASN A 59 -6.20 -4.89 -6.12
N GLN A 60 -5.52 -3.79 -5.85
CA GLN A 60 -5.33 -2.71 -6.82
C GLN A 60 -3.95 -2.87 -7.43
N SER A 61 -3.83 -2.62 -8.74
CA SER A 61 -2.55 -2.66 -9.44
C SER A 61 -2.37 -1.42 -10.32
N ILE A 62 -1.11 -1.06 -10.53
CA ILE A 62 -0.68 0.00 -11.42
C ILE A 62 0.47 -0.56 -12.23
N LEU A 63 0.37 -0.51 -13.55
CA LEU A 63 1.46 -0.80 -14.47
C LEU A 63 1.91 0.51 -15.10
N THR A 64 3.22 0.79 -15.02
CA THR A 64 3.80 2.01 -15.59
C THR A 64 5.15 1.74 -16.19
N ARG A 65 5.52 2.53 -17.21
CA ARG A 65 6.81 2.46 -17.88
C ARG A 65 7.71 3.58 -17.39
N LEU A 66 8.94 3.23 -17.02
CA LEU A 66 9.95 4.21 -16.63
C LEU A 66 10.62 4.79 -17.89
N ASN A 67 10.81 6.11 -17.92
CA ASN A 67 11.44 6.80 -19.06
C ASN A 67 12.98 6.74 -19.04
N ARG A 68 13.56 6.14 -18.00
CA ARG A 68 15.00 5.94 -17.84
C ARG A 68 15.25 4.60 -17.19
N HIS A 69 16.41 4.03 -17.48
CA HIS A 69 16.90 2.88 -16.72
C HIS A 69 17.10 3.28 -15.24
N ILE A 70 16.64 2.44 -14.34
CA ILE A 70 16.87 2.54 -12.90
C ILE A 70 17.47 1.21 -12.48
N ASP A 71 18.57 1.28 -11.74
CA ASP A 71 19.20 0.10 -11.17
C ASP A 71 18.22 -0.64 -10.23
N GLU A 72 18.21 -1.97 -10.33
CA GLU A 72 17.26 -2.81 -9.59
C GLU A 72 17.37 -2.60 -8.08
N HIS A 73 18.60 -2.47 -7.57
CA HIS A 73 18.85 -2.30 -6.16
C HIS A 73 18.38 -0.93 -5.66
N ASP A 74 18.54 0.13 -6.45
CA ASP A 74 17.99 1.44 -6.10
C ASP A 74 16.46 1.46 -6.11
N MET A 75 15.82 0.79 -7.07
CA MET A 75 14.37 0.67 -7.13
C MET A 75 13.84 -0.13 -5.92
N ARG A 76 14.48 -1.25 -5.58
CA ARG A 76 14.13 -2.06 -4.40
C ARG A 76 14.27 -1.25 -3.12
N ARG A 77 15.36 -0.49 -2.95
CA ARG A 77 15.56 0.39 -1.80
C ARG A 77 14.48 1.46 -1.69
N ALA A 78 14.03 2.02 -2.83
CA ALA A 78 12.93 2.97 -2.84
C ALA A 78 11.62 2.33 -2.36
N ILE A 79 11.29 1.13 -2.84
CA ILE A 79 10.12 0.37 -2.38
C ILE A 79 10.21 0.07 -0.88
N GLU A 80 11.34 -0.44 -0.40
CA GLU A 80 11.52 -0.72 1.04
C GLU A 80 11.43 0.54 1.90
N THR A 81 11.88 1.68 1.38
CA THR A 81 11.72 2.98 2.07
C THR A 81 10.25 3.36 2.20
N ILE A 82 9.44 3.15 1.16
CA ILE A 82 7.99 3.36 1.20
C ILE A 82 7.34 2.42 2.22
N ILE A 83 7.69 1.13 2.22
CA ILE A 83 7.15 0.15 3.17
C ILE A 83 7.50 0.51 4.62
N LYS A 84 8.75 0.91 4.88
CA LYS A 84 9.20 1.36 6.21
C LYS A 84 8.44 2.61 6.67
N ARG A 85 8.14 3.52 5.74
CA ARG A 85 7.44 4.78 6.04
C ARG A 85 5.94 4.59 6.28
N HIS A 86 5.32 3.61 5.65
CA HIS A 86 3.86 3.40 5.68
C HIS A 86 3.52 2.07 6.35
N SER A 87 3.21 2.12 7.64
CA SER A 87 2.98 0.93 8.48
C SER A 87 1.85 0.01 8.01
N MET A 88 0.83 0.53 7.32
CA MET A 88 -0.22 -0.32 6.73
C MET A 88 0.30 -1.23 5.59
N LEU A 89 1.46 -0.94 4.98
CA LEU A 89 2.16 -1.88 4.10
C LEU A 89 2.90 -2.99 4.87
N ARG A 90 2.85 -2.94 6.21
CA ARG A 90 3.35 -3.94 7.16
C ARG A 90 2.26 -4.46 8.08
N SER A 91 0.99 -4.15 7.82
CA SER A 91 -0.10 -4.67 8.63
C SER A 91 -0.31 -6.16 8.35
N ARG A 92 -0.75 -6.88 9.39
CA ARG A 92 -1.27 -8.24 9.30
C ARG A 92 -2.62 -8.32 9.99
N LEU A 93 -3.53 -9.10 9.43
CA LEU A 93 -4.79 -9.46 10.06
C LEU A 93 -4.55 -10.59 11.04
N VAL A 94 -5.13 -10.47 12.22
CA VAL A 94 -5.03 -11.46 13.29
C VAL A 94 -6.41 -11.82 13.80
N LYS A 95 -6.63 -13.12 14.06
CA LYS A 95 -7.85 -13.60 14.68
C LYS A 95 -7.84 -13.19 16.16
N SER A 96 -8.94 -12.61 16.63
CA SER A 96 -9.12 -12.30 18.05
C SER A 96 -9.52 -13.56 18.84
N ASP A 97 -9.25 -13.57 20.14
CA ASP A 97 -9.74 -14.58 21.08
C ASP A 97 -11.27 -14.56 21.23
N VAL A 98 -11.90 -13.44 20.85
CA VAL A 98 -13.36 -13.33 20.77
C VAL A 98 -13.81 -13.89 19.43
N GLU A 99 -14.62 -14.95 19.48
CA GLU A 99 -15.14 -15.67 18.33
C GLU A 99 -15.73 -14.70 17.28
N GLY A 100 -15.21 -14.79 16.05
CA GLY A 100 -15.67 -13.99 14.91
C GLY A 100 -15.15 -12.55 14.84
N LYS A 101 -14.28 -12.08 15.75
CA LYS A 101 -13.66 -10.75 15.63
C LYS A 101 -12.26 -10.84 15.01
N MET A 102 -12.07 -10.08 13.94
CA MET A 102 -10.75 -9.83 13.35
C MET A 102 -10.16 -8.53 13.89
N ARG A 103 -8.86 -8.54 14.15
CA ARG A 103 -8.05 -7.36 14.46
C ARG A 103 -6.91 -7.25 13.45
N GLN A 104 -6.12 -6.20 13.55
CA GLN A 104 -4.90 -6.03 12.76
C GLN A 104 -3.76 -5.57 13.66
N GLN A 105 -2.53 -5.86 13.27
CA GLN A 105 -1.33 -5.38 13.94
C GLN A 105 -0.34 -4.88 12.90
N ILE A 106 0.57 -3.99 13.31
CA ILE A 106 1.70 -3.55 12.47
C ILE A 106 2.93 -4.38 12.83
N THR A 107 3.61 -4.99 11.86
CA THR A 107 4.87 -5.73 12.10
C THR A 107 6.08 -4.91 11.68
N GLU A 108 7.28 -5.19 12.22
CA GLU A 108 8.55 -4.64 11.69
C GLU A 108 9.01 -5.29 10.39
N ASP A 109 8.33 -6.35 9.96
CA ASP A 109 8.75 -7.18 8.84
C ASP A 109 8.54 -6.49 7.49
N VAL A 110 9.57 -5.78 7.04
CA VAL A 110 9.64 -5.19 5.71
C VAL A 110 9.79 -6.28 4.65
N ALA A 111 10.63 -7.30 4.89
CA ALA A 111 11.01 -8.27 3.86
C ALA A 111 9.86 -9.20 3.49
N GLY A 112 9.09 -9.69 4.46
CA GLY A 112 7.89 -10.50 4.22
C GLY A 112 6.65 -9.68 3.85
N SER A 113 6.75 -8.34 3.85
CA SER A 113 5.65 -7.46 3.47
C SER A 113 5.49 -7.27 1.97
N TYR A 114 6.52 -7.56 1.18
CA TYR A 114 6.46 -7.45 -0.26
C TYR A 114 7.08 -8.65 -0.96
N ARG A 115 6.63 -8.88 -2.20
CA ARG A 115 7.30 -9.77 -3.14
C ARG A 115 7.94 -8.96 -4.25
N TRP A 116 9.12 -9.38 -4.67
CA TRP A 116 9.84 -8.82 -5.80
C TRP A 116 10.09 -9.89 -6.86
N GLN A 117 9.78 -9.57 -8.11
CA GLN A 117 10.17 -10.38 -9.26
C GLN A 117 10.70 -9.50 -10.38
N SER A 118 11.76 -9.99 -11.04
CA SER A 118 12.36 -9.36 -12.20
C SER A 118 12.19 -10.29 -13.40
N HIS A 119 11.76 -9.72 -14.50
CA HIS A 119 11.43 -10.43 -15.73
C HIS A 119 12.18 -9.76 -16.89
N SER A 120 12.83 -10.55 -17.72
CA SER A 120 13.56 -10.06 -18.90
C SER A 120 12.97 -10.68 -20.16
N ASN A 121 12.88 -9.92 -21.24
CA ASN A 121 12.50 -10.41 -22.58
C ASN A 121 11.11 -11.05 -22.62
N SER A 122 10.20 -10.56 -21.77
CA SER A 122 8.87 -11.12 -21.62
C SER A 122 7.98 -10.72 -22.78
N SER A 123 7.42 -11.72 -23.45
CA SER A 123 6.26 -11.55 -24.31
C SER A 123 5.08 -11.02 -23.51
N ARG A 124 4.10 -10.43 -24.20
CA ARG A 124 2.87 -9.95 -23.56
C ARG A 124 2.15 -11.03 -22.74
N SER A 125 2.14 -12.27 -23.23
CA SER A 125 1.52 -13.39 -22.50
C SER A 125 2.24 -13.72 -21.20
N GLU A 126 3.57 -13.57 -21.15
CA GLU A 126 4.35 -13.78 -19.94
C GLU A 126 4.14 -12.65 -18.93
N VAL A 127 4.01 -11.41 -19.40
CA VAL A 127 3.64 -10.26 -18.57
C VAL A 127 2.26 -10.49 -17.93
N ASP A 128 1.26 -10.88 -18.72
CA ASP A 128 -0.09 -11.15 -18.21
C ASP A 128 -0.10 -12.28 -17.16
N HIS A 129 0.71 -13.33 -17.38
CA HIS A 129 0.86 -14.43 -16.42
C HIS A 129 1.58 -14.00 -15.13
N ALA A 130 2.64 -13.20 -15.24
CA ALA A 130 3.34 -12.65 -14.08
C ALA A 130 2.40 -11.77 -13.24
N ILE A 131 1.61 -10.91 -13.88
CA ILE A 131 0.60 -10.07 -13.21
C ILE A 131 -0.43 -10.96 -12.48
N ALA A 132 -0.97 -11.99 -13.14
CA ALA A 132 -1.91 -12.91 -12.50
C ALA A 132 -1.30 -13.60 -11.28
N ASN A 133 -0.03 -14.05 -11.38
CA ASN A 133 0.68 -14.65 -10.27
C ASN A 133 0.87 -13.67 -9.10
N SER A 134 1.18 -12.41 -9.38
CA SER A 134 1.30 -11.33 -8.38
C SER A 134 -0.02 -11.00 -7.70
N GLN A 135 -1.13 -11.05 -8.43
CA GLN A 135 -2.45 -10.90 -7.84
C GLN A 135 -2.77 -12.04 -6.87
N SER A 136 -2.27 -13.24 -7.14
CA SER A 136 -2.57 -14.43 -6.33
C SER A 136 -1.70 -14.64 -5.10
N CYS A 137 -0.57 -13.95 -4.98
CA CYS A 137 0.34 -14.14 -3.85
C CYS A 137 0.07 -13.24 -2.65
N ILE A 138 -0.82 -12.25 -2.78
CA ILE A 138 -1.10 -11.31 -1.69
C ILE A 138 -1.90 -12.03 -0.60
N ASP A 139 -1.40 -11.96 0.63
CA ASP A 139 -2.00 -12.57 1.81
C ASP A 139 -1.97 -11.56 2.97
N ALA A 140 -3.15 -11.20 3.49
CA ALA A 140 -3.25 -10.20 4.54
C ALA A 140 -2.95 -10.72 5.95
N PHE A 141 -2.85 -12.04 6.17
CA PHE A 141 -2.55 -12.65 7.46
C PHE A 141 -1.07 -12.84 7.68
N VAL A 142 -0.36 -13.33 6.66
CA VAL A 142 1.06 -13.64 6.75
C VAL A 142 1.93 -12.71 5.90
N GLY A 143 1.34 -12.03 4.91
CA GLY A 143 2.08 -11.28 3.91
C GLY A 143 2.42 -12.17 2.70
N PRO A 144 2.82 -11.57 1.57
CA PRO A 144 3.01 -10.14 1.35
C PRO A 144 1.69 -9.37 1.16
N VAL A 145 1.70 -8.06 1.44
CA VAL A 145 0.58 -7.14 1.14
C VAL A 145 0.85 -6.26 -0.08
N LEU A 146 2.03 -6.40 -0.68
CA LEU A 146 2.47 -5.71 -1.89
C LEU A 146 3.22 -6.69 -2.80
N ALA A 147 2.98 -6.64 -4.10
CA ALA A 147 3.79 -7.33 -5.10
C ALA A 147 4.38 -6.31 -6.07
N VAL A 148 5.65 -6.48 -6.42
CA VAL A 148 6.38 -5.63 -7.36
C VAL A 148 7.02 -6.51 -8.42
N ASP A 149 6.69 -6.22 -9.68
CA ASP A 149 7.28 -6.85 -10.86
C ASP A 149 8.02 -5.79 -11.67
N ILE A 150 9.27 -6.07 -12.03
CA ILE A 150 10.03 -5.28 -13.01
C ILE A 150 10.13 -6.08 -14.31
N PHE A 151 9.76 -5.45 -15.41
CA PHE A 151 9.90 -6.00 -16.75
C PHE A 151 10.96 -5.20 -17.50
N TYR A 152 12.05 -5.86 -17.90
CA TYR A 152 13.08 -5.28 -18.76
C TYR A 152 12.74 -5.58 -20.22
N GLU A 153 12.55 -4.52 -21.00
CA GLU A 153 12.51 -4.60 -22.46
C GLU A 153 13.94 -4.76 -22.99
N ASN A 154 14.14 -5.57 -24.03
CA ASN A 154 15.41 -5.56 -24.76
C ASN A 154 15.59 -4.16 -25.38
N ASP A 155 16.72 -3.52 -25.10
CA ASP A 155 17.24 -2.44 -25.94
C ASP A 155 17.62 -3.06 -27.30
N ASN A 156 16.63 -3.26 -28.17
CA ASN A 156 16.92 -3.43 -29.60
C ASN A 156 17.38 -2.07 -30.11
N THR A 157 18.70 -1.92 -30.21
CA THR A 157 19.33 -0.87 -31.04
C THR A 157 19.07 -1.15 -32.51
#